data_AF-M7Z2Z6-F1
#
_entry.id   AF-M7Z2Z6-F1
#
_cell.length_a   1.000
_cell.length_b   1.000
_cell.length_c   1.000
_cell.angle_alpha   90.00
_cell.angle_beta   90.00
_cell.angle_gamma   90.00
#
_symmetry.space_group_name_H-M   'P 1'
#
loop_
_entity.id
_entity.type
_entity.pdbx_description
1 polymer ?
#
loop_
_entity_poly.entity_id
_entity_poly.type
_entity_poly.pdbx_seq_one_letter_code
_entity_poly.pdbx_strand_id
1 'polypeptide(L)'
;MASSSGPWPLRTQMSSEPGFDSEVVPSSLVGIAPILRVANEVGAMNPRVAYLCRSYTYKKACRQDPASTGRGIRKFKTTLMLRLQKENAFTLESRVKPSDAQEMKSFYQDYYEKYIHALQNVVDKDDRSQLTKAYQTAAVLFEVLKEVNASHSIEVDQVIQAAFHAFRNIRGLPWPKEHQKTPDSDLFSWLQATFGFQLDDRALDIVMKKLFSNYKRWCNYLGRTSSLWYD
;
A
#
# COMPACT_ATOMS: atom_id res chain seq x y z
N MET A 1 15.69 -17.76 42.69
CA MET A 1 14.35 -18.05 42.15
C MET A 1 13.80 -16.76 41.58
N ALA A 2 13.92 -16.55 40.26
CA ALA A 2 13.42 -15.37 39.58
C ALA A 2 12.22 -15.80 38.73
N SER A 3 11.04 -15.31 39.10
CA SER A 3 9.77 -15.60 38.45
C SER A 3 9.71 -14.99 37.05
N SER A 4 9.33 -15.82 36.08
CA SER A 4 9.06 -15.47 34.70
C SER A 4 7.80 -14.62 34.57
N SER A 5 7.95 -13.35 34.26
CA SER A 5 6.89 -12.47 33.77
C SER A 5 6.60 -12.82 32.31
N GLY A 6 5.54 -13.60 32.05
CA GLY A 6 4.99 -13.73 30.70
C GLY A 6 4.03 -12.57 30.40
N PRO A 7 4.00 -12.04 29.17
CA PRO A 7 2.86 -11.19 28.78
C PRO A 7 2.34 -11.62 27.40
N TRP A 8 1.05 -11.87 27.18
CA TRP A 8 -0.07 -10.96 27.45
C TRP A 8 -1.41 -11.72 27.59
N PRO A 9 -2.41 -11.08 28.24
CA PRO A 9 -3.62 -11.76 28.67
C PRO A 9 -4.57 -11.98 27.50
N LEU A 10 -5.13 -13.18 27.46
CA LEU A 10 -6.33 -13.48 26.68
C LEU A 10 -7.45 -12.55 27.16
N ARG A 11 -8.04 -11.82 26.20
CA ARG A 11 -9.31 -11.09 26.28
C ARG A 11 -9.28 -9.77 27.07
N THR A 12 -9.24 -8.67 26.32
CA THR A 12 -9.98 -7.46 26.67
C THR A 12 -10.93 -7.14 25.51
N GLN A 13 -12.21 -7.14 25.83
CA GLN A 13 -13.33 -7.07 24.91
C GLN A 13 -13.51 -5.59 24.48
N MET A 14 -12.88 -5.18 23.38
CA MET A 14 -13.35 -4.02 22.62
C MET A 14 -14.47 -4.51 21.73
N SER A 15 -15.69 -4.08 22.09
CA SER A 15 -16.99 -4.28 21.45
C SER A 15 -16.92 -4.81 20.02
N SER A 16 -16.86 -6.13 19.88
CA SER A 16 -17.14 -6.81 18.62
C SER A 16 -18.64 -6.71 18.37
N GLU A 17 -19.05 -5.81 17.48
CA GLU A 17 -20.44 -5.73 17.01
C GLU A 17 -20.91 -7.13 16.55
N PRO A 18 -22.02 -7.65 17.13
CA PRO A 18 -22.50 -8.99 16.85
C PRO A 18 -23.25 -8.97 15.52
N GLY A 19 -22.53 -9.20 14.41
CA GLY A 19 -23.19 -9.29 13.10
C GLY A 19 -22.39 -9.93 11.98
N PHE A 20 -21.06 -9.99 12.08
CA PHE A 20 -20.22 -10.31 10.92
C PHE A 20 -19.24 -11.47 11.05
N ASP A 21 -19.02 -12.03 12.24
CA ASP A 21 -18.22 -13.25 12.39
C ASP A 21 -18.91 -14.50 11.81
N SER A 22 -20.18 -14.38 11.41
CA SER A 22 -20.99 -15.44 10.79
C SER A 22 -21.22 -15.26 9.28
N GLU A 23 -20.61 -14.27 8.62
CA GLU A 23 -20.79 -14.13 7.17
C GLU A 23 -20.05 -15.25 6.43
N VAL A 24 -20.80 -16.27 6.05
CA VAL A 24 -20.30 -17.49 5.40
C VAL A 24 -19.62 -17.12 4.09
N VAL A 25 -18.31 -17.36 4.01
CA VAL A 25 -17.55 -17.22 2.78
C VAL A 25 -18.19 -18.12 1.71
N PRO A 26 -18.62 -17.59 0.56
CA PRO A 26 -19.20 -18.40 -0.51
C PRO A 26 -18.27 -19.55 -0.88
N SER A 27 -18.82 -20.76 -1.06
CA SER A 27 -18.03 -21.97 -1.34
C SER A 27 -17.22 -21.87 -2.63
N SER A 28 -17.64 -21.04 -3.59
CA SER A 28 -16.90 -20.73 -4.82
C SER A 28 -15.65 -19.87 -4.60
N LEU A 29 -15.46 -19.29 -3.41
CA LEU A 29 -14.34 -18.40 -3.06
C LEU A 29 -13.42 -19.05 -1.99
N VAL A 30 -13.13 -20.34 -2.10
CA VAL A 30 -12.32 -21.08 -1.09
C VAL A 30 -10.99 -20.39 -0.75
N GLY A 31 -10.34 -19.76 -1.74
CA GLY A 31 -9.06 -19.08 -1.58
C GLY A 31 -9.07 -17.78 -0.78
N ILE A 32 -10.24 -17.21 -0.43
CA ILE A 32 -10.31 -15.94 0.33
C ILE A 32 -10.52 -16.15 1.83
N ALA A 33 -11.02 -17.32 2.25
CA ALA A 33 -11.28 -17.62 3.66
C ALA A 33 -10.03 -17.52 4.56
N PRO A 34 -8.84 -18.03 4.15
CA PRO A 34 -7.62 -17.85 4.93
C PRO A 34 -7.26 -16.37 5.14
N ILE A 35 -7.50 -15.52 4.14
CA ILE A 35 -7.18 -14.09 4.19
C ILE A 35 -8.06 -13.37 5.20
N LEU A 36 -9.37 -13.66 5.21
CA LEU A 36 -10.29 -13.08 6.19
C LEU A 36 -9.98 -13.54 7.62
N ARG A 37 -9.59 -14.82 7.79
CA ARG A 37 -9.17 -15.33 9.10
C ARG A 37 -7.97 -14.55 9.62
N VAL A 38 -6.93 -14.41 8.80
CA VAL A 38 -5.74 -13.62 9.14
C VAL A 38 -6.10 -12.16 9.44
N ALA A 39 -6.97 -11.54 8.63
CA ALA A 39 -7.42 -10.17 8.84
C ALA A 39 -8.07 -9.96 10.22
N ASN A 40 -8.85 -10.94 10.69
CA ASN A 40 -9.46 -10.89 12.02
C ASN A 40 -8.43 -11.12 13.14
N GLU A 41 -7.48 -12.05 12.95
CA GLU A 41 -6.40 -12.31 13.92
C GLU A 41 -5.50 -11.08 14.11
N VAL A 42 -5.11 -10.41 13.02
CA VAL A 42 -4.21 -9.25 13.09
C VAL A 42 -4.92 -7.95 13.45
N GLY A 43 -6.25 -7.91 13.43
CA GLY A 43 -7.03 -6.70 13.68
C GLY A 43 -6.82 -6.09 15.06
N ALA A 44 -6.61 -6.93 16.08
CA ALA A 44 -6.29 -6.46 17.43
C ALA A 44 -4.87 -5.89 17.55
N MET A 45 -3.95 -6.34 16.70
CA MET A 45 -2.55 -5.92 16.72
C MET A 45 -2.32 -4.65 15.89
N ASN A 46 -2.89 -4.62 14.69
CA ASN A 46 -2.79 -3.48 13.79
C ASN A 46 -4.08 -3.36 12.94
N PRO A 47 -4.99 -2.44 13.31
CA PRO A 47 -6.25 -2.23 12.61
C PRO A 47 -6.07 -1.89 11.13
N ARG A 48 -5.01 -1.14 10.77
CA ARG A 48 -4.74 -0.76 9.38
C ARG A 48 -4.33 -1.97 8.54
N VAL A 49 -3.50 -2.87 9.06
CA VAL A 49 -3.11 -4.11 8.37
C VAL A 49 -4.31 -5.02 8.14
N ALA A 50 -5.20 -5.16 9.13
CA ALA A 50 -6.44 -5.92 8.97
C ALA A 50 -7.35 -5.34 7.89
N TYR A 51 -7.50 -4.02 7.86
CA TYR A 51 -8.22 -3.32 6.80
C TYR A 51 -7.63 -3.62 5.41
N LEU A 52 -6.30 -3.56 5.26
CA LEU A 52 -5.63 -3.87 4.00
C LEU A 52 -5.85 -5.32 3.57
N CYS A 53 -5.86 -6.28 4.51
CA CYS A 53 -6.18 -7.68 4.22
C CYS A 53 -7.64 -7.86 3.76
N ARG A 54 -8.60 -7.15 4.36
CA ARG A 54 -10.02 -7.14 3.93
C ARG A 54 -10.19 -6.49 2.56
N SER A 55 -9.48 -5.39 2.31
CA SER A 55 -9.47 -4.71 1.01
C SER A 55 -8.92 -5.62 -0.09
N TYR A 56 -7.83 -6.33 0.21
CA TYR A 56 -7.27 -7.35 -0.68
C TYR A 56 -8.26 -8.49 -0.94
N THR A 57 -8.92 -9.00 0.10
CA THR A 57 -9.98 -10.02 -0.02
C THR A 57 -11.06 -9.58 -1.01
N TYR A 58 -11.55 -8.34 -0.90
CA TYR A 58 -12.54 -7.79 -1.82
C TYR A 58 -12.02 -7.75 -3.26
N LYS A 59 -10.82 -7.22 -3.50
CA LYS A 59 -10.19 -7.19 -4.82
C LYS A 59 -10.03 -8.60 -5.40
N LYS A 60 -9.59 -9.57 -4.60
CA LYS A 60 -9.42 -10.97 -5.01
C LYS A 60 -10.74 -11.62 -5.38
N ALA A 61 -11.80 -11.42 -4.58
CA ALA A 61 -13.14 -11.89 -4.90
C ALA A 61 -13.70 -11.26 -6.19
N CYS A 62 -13.42 -9.98 -6.44
CA CYS A 62 -13.80 -9.29 -7.67
C CYS A 62 -13.09 -9.84 -8.91
N ARG A 63 -11.80 -10.17 -8.82
CA ARG A 63 -11.05 -10.82 -9.91
C ARG A 63 -11.54 -12.23 -10.20
N GLN A 64 -11.92 -12.97 -9.16
CA GLN A 64 -12.35 -14.36 -9.28
C GLN A 64 -13.74 -14.51 -9.90
N ASP A 65 -14.67 -13.58 -9.63
CA ASP A 65 -15.99 -13.56 -10.27
C ASP A 65 -16.42 -12.13 -10.61
N PRO A 66 -15.93 -11.53 -11.70
CA PRO A 66 -16.25 -10.13 -12.03
C PRO A 66 -17.76 -9.87 -12.18
N ALA A 67 -18.50 -10.83 -12.73
CA ALA A 67 -19.94 -10.72 -12.98
C ALA A 67 -20.81 -11.00 -11.73
N SER A 68 -20.21 -11.48 -10.64
CA SER A 68 -20.91 -11.82 -9.38
C SER A 68 -22.06 -12.81 -9.58
N THR A 69 -21.86 -13.79 -10.47
CA THR A 69 -22.86 -14.79 -10.85
C THR A 69 -22.95 -15.96 -9.88
N GLY A 70 -21.92 -16.18 -9.06
CA GLY A 70 -21.93 -17.25 -8.07
C GLY A 70 -22.88 -16.98 -6.90
N ARG A 71 -23.43 -18.06 -6.32
CA ARG A 71 -24.38 -18.01 -5.21
C ARG A 71 -23.81 -17.22 -4.04
N GLY A 72 -24.51 -16.16 -3.61
CA GLY A 72 -24.13 -15.34 -2.47
C GLY A 72 -22.96 -14.38 -2.69
N ILE A 73 -22.27 -14.41 -3.85
CA ILE A 73 -21.09 -13.57 -4.12
C ILE A 73 -21.45 -12.09 -4.13
N ARG A 74 -22.55 -11.70 -4.78
CA ARG A 74 -22.98 -10.30 -4.82
C ARG A 74 -23.25 -9.75 -3.42
N LYS A 75 -23.98 -10.51 -2.59
CA LYS A 75 -24.25 -10.14 -1.19
C LYS A 75 -22.93 -9.96 -0.43
N PHE A 76 -22.08 -10.99 -0.45
CA PHE A 76 -20.78 -10.98 0.20
C PHE A 76 -19.92 -9.77 -0.20
N LYS A 77 -19.77 -9.49 -1.51
CA LYS A 77 -18.99 -8.35 -2.02
C LYS A 77 -19.56 -7.02 -1.57
N THR A 78 -20.88 -6.84 -1.70
CA THR A 78 -21.54 -5.60 -1.27
C THR A 78 -21.32 -5.37 0.21
N THR A 79 -21.52 -6.39 1.04
CA THR A 79 -21.33 -6.26 2.49
C THR A 79 -19.89 -5.92 2.85
N LEU A 80 -18.93 -6.65 2.28
CA LEU A 80 -17.51 -6.42 2.53
C LEU A 80 -17.08 -5.01 2.07
N MET A 81 -17.57 -4.54 0.92
CA MET A 81 -17.30 -3.19 0.42
C MET A 81 -17.85 -2.11 1.37
N LEU A 82 -19.10 -2.25 1.83
CA LEU A 82 -19.71 -1.30 2.76
C LEU A 82 -18.94 -1.24 4.09
N ARG A 83 -18.51 -2.40 4.58
CA ARG A 83 -17.64 -2.49 5.75
C ARG A 83 -16.33 -1.75 5.51
N LEU A 84 -15.65 -1.97 4.39
CA LEU A 84 -14.42 -1.26 4.05
C LEU A 84 -14.62 0.26 3.98
N GLN A 85 -15.75 0.74 3.48
CA GLN A 85 -16.05 2.17 3.45
C GLN A 85 -16.19 2.74 4.87
N LYS A 86 -16.92 2.03 5.75
CA LYS A 86 -17.07 2.42 7.17
C LYS A 86 -15.74 2.36 7.92
N GLU A 87 -14.90 1.37 7.62
CA GLU A 87 -13.67 1.10 8.38
C GLU A 87 -12.45 1.93 7.94
N ASN A 88 -12.48 2.53 6.74
CA ASN A 88 -11.30 3.19 6.20
C ASN A 88 -10.82 4.37 7.06
N ALA A 89 -11.72 5.24 7.52
CA ALA A 89 -11.35 6.45 8.25
C ALA A 89 -10.67 6.14 9.58
N PHE A 90 -11.29 5.32 10.44
CA PHE A 90 -10.72 5.02 11.76
C PHE A 90 -9.43 4.18 11.68
N THR A 91 -9.29 3.33 10.65
CA THR A 91 -8.04 2.58 10.46
C THR A 91 -6.93 3.46 9.91
N LEU A 92 -7.24 4.52 9.15
CA LEU A 92 -6.28 5.53 8.75
C LEU A 92 -5.78 6.36 9.93
N GLU A 93 -6.67 6.74 10.84
CA GLU A 93 -6.32 7.51 12.05
C GLU A 93 -5.33 6.76 12.95
N SER A 94 -5.43 5.42 13.00
CA SER A 94 -4.51 4.57 13.76
C SER A 94 -3.24 4.17 13.00
N ARG A 95 -3.05 4.64 11.76
CA ARG A 95 -1.88 4.30 10.95
C ARG A 95 -0.62 4.99 11.49
N VAL A 96 0.43 4.21 11.72
CA VAL A 96 1.70 4.70 12.29
C VAL A 96 2.69 5.10 11.19
N LYS A 97 2.67 4.39 10.07
CA LYS A 97 3.59 4.58 8.95
C LYS A 97 3.03 5.57 7.91
N PRO A 98 3.91 6.17 7.09
CA PRO A 98 3.52 7.17 6.10
C PRO A 98 2.60 6.65 5.00
N SER A 99 2.68 5.37 4.67
CA SER A 99 1.88 4.73 3.63
C SER A 99 1.48 3.32 4.02
N ASP A 100 0.42 2.82 3.38
CA ASP A 100 -0.10 1.47 3.61
C ASP A 100 0.93 0.39 3.26
N ALA A 101 1.77 0.64 2.24
CA ALA A 101 2.86 -0.25 1.88
C ALA A 101 3.91 -0.35 2.99
N GLN A 102 4.26 0.78 3.62
CA GLN A 102 5.22 0.80 4.73
C GLN A 102 4.62 0.23 6.02
N GLU A 103 3.33 0.46 6.27
CA GLU A 103 2.59 -0.14 7.39
C GLU A 103 2.62 -1.68 7.28
N MET A 104 2.23 -2.21 6.13
CA MET A 104 2.23 -3.65 5.87
C MET A 104 3.64 -4.25 5.92
N LYS A 105 4.65 -3.55 5.38
CA LYS A 105 6.05 -3.99 5.40
C LYS A 105 6.57 -4.09 6.83
N SER A 106 6.37 -3.04 7.63
CA SER A 106 6.81 -3.00 9.03
C SER A 106 6.14 -4.10 9.83
N PHE A 107 4.83 -4.27 9.69
CA PHE A 107 4.09 -5.32 10.39
C PHE A 107 4.56 -6.72 10.00
N TYR A 108 4.83 -6.96 8.71
CA TYR A 108 5.34 -8.25 8.25
C TYR A 108 6.72 -8.58 8.84
N GLN A 109 7.62 -7.60 8.90
CA GLN A 109 8.94 -7.77 9.52
C GLN A 109 8.82 -8.10 11.01
N ASP A 110 8.02 -7.31 11.75
CA ASP A 110 7.78 -7.53 13.18
C ASP A 110 7.14 -8.91 13.44
N TYR A 111 6.23 -9.34 12.57
CA TYR A 111 5.59 -10.66 12.65
C TYR A 111 6.61 -11.79 12.42
N TYR A 112 7.48 -11.65 11.42
CA TYR A 112 8.50 -12.65 11.10
C TYR A 112 9.46 -12.87 12.27
N GLU A 113 9.98 -11.78 12.85
CA GLU A 113 10.89 -11.85 14.00
C GLU A 113 10.23 -12.48 15.23
N LYS A 114 8.98 -12.09 15.53
CA LYS A 114 8.29 -12.54 16.74
C LYS A 114 7.78 -13.97 16.67
N TYR A 115 7.34 -14.43 15.50
CA TYR A 115 6.66 -15.72 15.38
C TYR A 115 7.46 -16.73 14.58
N ILE A 116 8.08 -16.36 13.46
CA ILE A 116 8.82 -17.33 12.64
C ILE A 116 10.21 -17.56 13.25
N HIS A 117 10.98 -16.50 13.47
CA HIS A 117 12.33 -16.62 14.03
C HIS A 117 12.31 -17.18 15.46
N ALA A 118 11.37 -16.74 16.31
CA ALA A 118 11.26 -17.26 17.67
C ALA A 118 10.85 -18.75 17.71
N LEU A 119 9.85 -19.18 16.93
CA LEU A 119 9.38 -20.57 16.94
C LEU A 119 10.34 -21.53 16.23
N GLN A 120 11.15 -21.08 15.29
CA GLN A 120 12.21 -21.90 14.69
C GLN A 120 13.27 -22.35 15.71
N ASN A 121 13.45 -21.57 16.78
CA ASN A 121 14.45 -21.84 17.82
C ASN A 121 13.93 -22.76 18.94
N VAL A 122 12.64 -23.14 18.93
CA VAL A 122 12.03 -24.02 19.96
C VAL A 122 11.53 -25.29 19.29
N VAL A 123 12.07 -26.45 19.69
CA VAL A 123 11.87 -27.73 19.00
C VAL A 123 10.94 -28.64 19.81
N ASP A 124 9.67 -28.24 19.96
CA ASP A 124 8.64 -29.08 20.56
C ASP A 124 7.45 -29.35 19.62
N LYS A 125 6.67 -30.41 19.89
CA LYS A 125 5.60 -30.88 18.98
C LYS A 125 4.45 -29.88 18.85
N ASP A 126 4.13 -29.15 19.92
CA ASP A 126 3.13 -28.07 19.90
C ASP A 126 3.61 -26.89 19.05
N ASP A 127 4.90 -26.53 19.18
CA ASP A 127 5.55 -25.47 18.41
C ASP A 127 5.51 -25.73 16.91
N ARG A 128 5.57 -26.99 16.47
CA ARG A 128 5.47 -27.33 15.04
C ARG A 128 4.10 -26.96 14.45
N SER A 129 3.02 -27.11 15.22
CA SER A 129 1.68 -26.73 14.79
C SER A 129 1.51 -25.21 14.75
N GLN A 130 2.05 -24.51 15.76
CA GLN A 130 2.07 -23.05 15.83
C GLN A 130 2.93 -22.44 14.72
N LEU A 131 4.08 -23.04 14.42
CA LEU A 131 4.98 -22.63 13.34
C LEU A 131 4.32 -22.80 11.98
N THR A 132 3.59 -23.91 11.78
CA THR A 132 2.81 -24.13 10.55
C THR A 132 1.75 -23.04 10.37
N LYS A 133 1.02 -22.71 11.44
CA LYS A 133 0.05 -21.60 11.43
C LYS A 133 0.75 -20.26 11.14
N ALA A 134 1.90 -20.01 11.76
CA ALA A 134 2.67 -18.78 11.56
C ALA A 134 3.11 -18.60 10.11
N TYR A 135 3.57 -19.67 9.44
CA TYR A 135 3.88 -19.62 8.02
C TYR A 135 2.64 -19.39 7.14
N GLN A 136 1.50 -19.99 7.46
CA GLN A 136 0.25 -19.74 6.73
C GLN A 136 -0.17 -18.28 6.84
N THR A 137 -0.09 -17.70 8.04
CA THR A 137 -0.36 -16.27 8.26
C THR A 137 0.65 -15.39 7.52
N ALA A 138 1.94 -15.70 7.60
CA ALA A 138 2.98 -14.95 6.89
C ALA A 138 2.82 -15.02 5.37
N ALA A 139 2.42 -16.16 4.80
CA ALA A 139 2.15 -16.30 3.38
C ALA A 139 1.01 -15.36 2.93
N VAL A 140 -0.07 -15.28 3.70
CA VAL A 140 -1.16 -14.33 3.46
C VAL A 140 -0.69 -12.88 3.56
N LEU A 141 0.03 -12.53 4.63
CA LEU A 141 0.54 -11.16 4.83
C LEU A 141 1.48 -10.74 3.68
N PHE A 142 2.32 -11.65 3.21
CA PHE A 142 3.22 -11.42 2.09
C PHE A 142 2.46 -11.21 0.77
N GLU A 143 1.42 -12.02 0.52
CA GLU A 143 0.55 -11.85 -0.66
C GLU A 143 -0.11 -10.46 -0.67
N VAL A 144 -0.63 -10.02 0.48
CA VAL A 144 -1.23 -8.69 0.64
C VAL A 144 -0.18 -7.59 0.46
N LEU A 145 1.00 -7.74 1.07
CA LEU A 145 2.11 -6.79 0.92
C LEU A 145 2.49 -6.57 -0.54
N LYS A 146 2.58 -7.64 -1.34
CA LYS A 146 2.88 -7.56 -2.76
C LYS A 146 1.84 -6.71 -3.52
N GLU A 147 0.56 -6.93 -3.25
CA GLU A 147 -0.52 -6.17 -3.89
C GLU A 147 -0.51 -4.69 -3.47
N VAL A 148 -0.36 -4.41 -2.17
CA VAL A 148 -0.34 -3.04 -1.65
C VAL A 148 0.86 -2.28 -2.23
N ASN A 149 2.02 -2.92 -2.31
CA ASN A 149 3.21 -2.32 -2.90
C ASN A 149 3.04 -2.06 -4.41
N ALA A 150 2.42 -2.98 -5.15
CA ALA A 150 2.11 -2.79 -6.57
C ALA A 150 1.12 -1.63 -6.80
N SER A 151 0.06 -1.54 -5.98
CA SER A 151 -0.92 -0.45 -6.06
C SER A 151 -0.27 0.91 -5.76
N HIS A 152 0.59 0.97 -4.75
CA HIS A 152 1.36 2.16 -4.42
C HIS A 152 2.32 2.55 -5.56
N SER A 153 2.80 1.59 -6.37
CA SER A 153 3.70 1.87 -7.50
C SER A 153 2.95 2.53 -8.65
N ILE A 154 1.76 2.02 -8.96
CA ILE A 154 0.89 2.56 -10.01
C ILE A 154 0.43 3.99 -9.67
N GLU A 155 0.01 4.24 -8.42
CA GLU A 155 -0.45 5.57 -7.99
C GLU A 155 0.65 6.63 -8.10
N VAL A 156 1.88 6.29 -7.66
CA VAL A 156 3.01 7.21 -7.74
C VAL A 156 3.42 7.49 -9.18
N ASP A 157 3.42 6.49 -10.06
CA ASP A 157 3.73 6.68 -11.48
C ASP A 157 2.72 7.59 -12.17
N GLN A 158 1.42 7.42 -11.88
CA GLN A 158 0.37 8.31 -12.39
C GLN A 158 0.54 9.75 -11.91
N VAL A 159 0.93 9.97 -10.65
CA VAL A 159 1.19 11.32 -10.12
C VAL A 159 2.39 11.97 -10.84
N ILE A 160 3.45 11.20 -11.08
CA ILE A 160 4.63 11.69 -11.80
C ILE A 160 4.27 12.02 -13.27
N GLN A 161 3.54 11.14 -13.95
CA GLN A 161 3.05 11.37 -15.31
C GLN A 161 2.13 12.59 -15.38
N ALA A 162 1.20 12.74 -14.43
CA ALA A 162 0.31 13.90 -14.37
C ALA A 162 1.08 15.20 -14.14
N ALA A 163 2.05 15.21 -13.22
CA ALA A 163 2.91 16.37 -13.00
C ALA A 163 3.71 16.71 -14.27
N PHE A 164 4.29 15.73 -14.93
CA PHE A 164 5.01 15.90 -16.21
C PHE A 164 4.11 16.47 -17.31
N HIS A 165 2.90 15.94 -17.48
CA HIS A 165 1.92 16.44 -18.43
C HIS A 165 1.45 17.86 -18.09
N ALA A 166 1.29 18.20 -16.80
CA ALA A 166 0.97 19.56 -16.36
C ALA A 166 2.10 20.54 -16.71
N PHE A 167 3.37 20.17 -16.49
CA PHE A 167 4.52 20.98 -16.91
C PHE A 167 4.59 21.16 -18.44
N ARG A 168 4.16 20.17 -19.22
CA ARG A 168 4.11 20.28 -20.69
C ARG A 168 2.86 20.99 -21.22
N ASN A 169 1.80 21.14 -20.42
CA ASN A 169 0.56 21.73 -20.89
C ASN A 169 0.59 23.27 -20.85
N ILE A 170 1.22 23.84 -21.87
CA ILE A 170 1.33 25.30 -22.10
C ILE A 170 0.28 25.84 -23.09
N ARG A 171 -0.79 25.08 -23.38
CA ARG A 171 -1.73 25.37 -24.49
C ARG A 171 -2.58 26.65 -24.34
N GLY A 172 -2.43 27.39 -23.25
CA GLY A 172 -3.12 28.68 -23.03
C GLY A 172 -2.23 29.84 -22.59
N LEU A 173 -0.90 29.65 -22.55
CA LEU A 173 -0.01 30.73 -22.14
C LEU A 173 0.19 31.75 -23.28
N PRO A 174 0.09 33.06 -23.01
CA PRO A 174 0.35 34.09 -24.01
C PRO A 174 1.85 34.11 -24.31
N TRP A 175 2.21 33.86 -25.56
CA TRP A 175 3.60 33.93 -26.02
C TRP A 175 3.94 35.37 -26.40
N PRO A 176 5.18 35.83 -26.16
CA PRO A 176 5.68 37.08 -26.70
C PRO A 176 5.52 37.10 -28.22
N LYS A 177 5.08 38.24 -28.77
CA LYS A 177 4.73 38.38 -30.21
C LYS A 177 5.88 38.04 -31.16
N GLU A 178 7.11 38.13 -30.69
CA GLU A 178 8.33 37.92 -31.47
C GLU A 178 8.84 36.46 -31.39
N HIS A 179 8.20 35.59 -30.59
CA HIS A 179 8.66 34.23 -30.37
C HIS A 179 7.86 33.19 -31.17
N GLN A 180 8.52 32.43 -32.03
CA GLN A 180 7.89 31.37 -32.80
C GLN A 180 7.82 30.08 -31.98
N LYS A 181 6.61 29.70 -31.55
CA LYS A 181 6.39 28.50 -30.73
C LYS A 181 6.78 27.23 -31.50
N THR A 182 7.63 26.39 -30.89
CA THR A 182 7.99 25.07 -31.43
C THR A 182 7.05 23.99 -30.88
N PRO A 183 6.87 22.85 -31.59
CA PRO A 183 6.02 21.75 -31.14
C PRO A 183 6.44 21.14 -29.78
N ASP A 184 7.74 21.16 -29.48
CA ASP A 184 8.33 20.64 -28.25
C ASP A 184 8.49 21.70 -27.15
N SER A 185 8.03 22.93 -27.38
CA SER A 185 8.09 24.00 -26.37
C SER A 185 7.36 23.58 -25.09
N ASP A 186 8.05 23.70 -23.95
CA ASP A 186 7.54 23.40 -22.62
C ASP A 186 7.43 24.66 -21.74
N LEU A 187 7.12 24.50 -20.45
CA LEU A 187 7.05 25.61 -19.50
C LEU A 187 8.37 26.38 -19.39
N PHE A 188 9.52 25.71 -19.52
CA PHE A 188 10.83 26.36 -19.46
C PHE A 188 11.09 27.19 -20.71
N SER A 189 10.69 26.69 -21.88
CA SER A 189 10.70 27.41 -23.14
C SER A 189 9.84 28.69 -23.07
N TRP A 190 8.67 28.60 -22.43
CA TRP A 190 7.80 29.78 -22.22
C TRP A 190 8.40 30.78 -21.21
N LEU A 191 8.98 30.31 -20.10
CA LEU A 191 9.62 31.17 -19.10
C LEU A 191 10.82 31.92 -19.71
N GLN A 192 11.64 31.22 -20.48
CA GLN A 192 12.76 31.81 -21.21
C GLN A 192 12.28 32.88 -22.21
N ALA A 193 11.23 32.60 -22.98
CA ALA A 193 10.67 33.55 -23.93
C ALA A 193 10.05 34.78 -23.24
N THR A 194 9.33 34.58 -22.13
CA THR A 194 8.55 35.65 -21.47
C THR A 194 9.40 36.64 -20.72
N PHE A 195 10.49 36.18 -20.10
CA PHE A 195 11.27 37.02 -19.19
C PHE A 195 12.72 37.20 -19.61
N GLY A 196 13.17 36.55 -20.69
CA GLY A 196 14.49 36.74 -21.27
C GLY A 196 15.66 36.29 -20.39
N PHE A 197 15.41 35.66 -19.24
CA PHE A 197 16.48 35.03 -18.48
C PHE A 197 16.91 33.74 -19.17
N GLN A 198 18.18 33.68 -19.57
CA GLN A 198 18.86 32.41 -19.80
C GLN A 198 18.87 31.68 -18.45
N LEU A 199 18.05 30.63 -18.33
CA LEU A 199 18.47 29.50 -17.51
C LEU A 199 19.71 28.97 -18.22
N ASP A 200 20.87 29.50 -17.83
CA ASP A 200 22.12 28.96 -18.33
C ASP A 200 22.18 27.47 -18.01
N ASP A 201 22.97 26.71 -18.76
CA ASP A 201 23.06 25.26 -18.56
C ASP A 201 23.37 24.92 -17.10
N ARG A 202 24.04 25.82 -16.36
CA ARG A 202 24.30 25.68 -14.92
C ARG A 202 23.03 25.80 -14.08
N ALA A 203 22.19 26.81 -14.30
CA ALA A 203 20.93 26.98 -13.56
C ALA A 203 19.96 25.83 -13.86
N LEU A 204 19.88 25.40 -15.12
CA LEU A 204 19.09 24.24 -15.51
C LEU A 204 19.64 22.96 -14.86
N ASP A 205 20.96 22.72 -14.93
CA ASP A 205 21.62 21.58 -14.29
C ASP A 205 21.43 21.60 -12.77
N ILE A 206 21.48 22.76 -12.11
CA ILE A 206 21.22 22.88 -10.67
C ILE A 206 19.76 22.52 -10.33
N VAL A 207 18.79 23.04 -11.08
CA VAL A 207 17.37 22.75 -10.85
C VAL A 207 17.09 21.29 -11.12
N MET A 208 17.57 20.74 -12.23
CA MET A 208 17.40 19.34 -12.59
C MET A 208 18.12 18.43 -11.59
N LYS A 209 19.36 18.73 -11.18
CA LYS A 209 20.07 17.98 -10.12
C LYS A 209 19.31 18.01 -8.81
N LYS A 210 18.76 19.16 -8.40
CA LYS A 210 17.93 19.24 -7.18
C LYS A 210 16.65 18.44 -7.31
N LEU A 211 15.98 18.50 -8.46
CA LEU A 211 14.75 17.76 -8.73
C LEU A 211 15.02 16.25 -8.76
N PHE A 212 16.06 15.81 -9.44
CA PHE A 212 16.50 14.41 -9.48
C PHE A 212 17.04 13.92 -8.13
N SER A 213 17.77 14.73 -7.39
CA SER A 213 18.21 14.41 -6.02
C SER A 213 17.01 14.24 -5.09
N ASN A 214 16.03 15.14 -5.19
CA ASN A 214 14.79 15.00 -4.44
C ASN A 214 14.03 13.74 -4.85
N TYR A 215 13.92 13.45 -6.15
CA TYR A 215 13.32 12.21 -6.65
C TYR A 215 14.06 10.96 -6.14
N LYS A 216 15.40 10.88 -6.23
CA LYS A 216 16.20 9.76 -5.73
C LYS A 216 16.06 9.59 -4.22
N ARG A 217 16.08 10.68 -3.44
CA ARG A 217 15.79 10.64 -1.99
C ARG A 217 14.38 10.11 -1.71
N TRP A 218 13.41 10.50 -2.52
CA TRP A 218 12.04 10.04 -2.41
C TRP A 218 11.89 8.56 -2.78
N CYS A 219 12.54 8.09 -3.84
CA CYS A 219 12.62 6.67 -4.19
C CYS A 219 13.24 5.84 -3.06
N ASN A 220 14.34 6.31 -2.46
CA ASN A 220 14.97 5.65 -1.31
C ASN A 220 14.06 5.62 -0.09
N TYR A 221 13.38 6.72 0.22
CA TYR A 221 12.38 6.78 1.29
C TYR A 221 11.25 5.78 1.09
N LEU A 222 10.80 5.60 -0.16
CA LEU A 222 9.76 4.65 -0.53
C LEU A 222 10.29 3.21 -0.71
N GLY A 223 11.60 2.98 -0.61
CA GLY A 223 12.23 1.67 -0.78
C GLY A 223 12.19 1.15 -2.22
N ARG A 224 12.30 2.02 -3.21
CA ARG A 224 12.26 1.70 -4.65
C ARG A 224 13.57 2.01 -5.35
N THR A 225 13.88 1.24 -6.38
CA THR A 225 14.92 1.56 -7.35
C THR A 225 14.46 2.72 -8.23
N SER A 226 15.26 3.79 -8.36
CA SER A 226 14.96 4.90 -9.26
C SER A 226 14.94 4.42 -10.70
N SER A 227 13.86 4.69 -11.44
CA SER A 227 13.74 4.36 -12.87
C SER A 227 14.38 5.42 -13.78
N LEU A 228 14.76 6.57 -13.22
CA LEU A 228 15.53 7.60 -13.90
C LEU A 228 17.02 7.34 -13.73
N TRP A 229 17.67 6.97 -14.84
CA TRP A 229 19.13 6.86 -14.95
C TRP A 229 19.65 8.22 -15.42
N TYR A 230 20.43 8.86 -14.56
CA TYR A 230 21.16 10.10 -14.88
C TYR A 230 22.59 9.82 -14.40
N ASP A 231 23.50 9.64 -15.35
CA ASP A 231 24.94 9.49 -15.13
C ASP A 231 25.57 10.85 -14.80
#